data_AF-A0A1G5ENU2-F1
#
_entry.id   AF-A0A1G5ENU2-F1
#
_cell.length_a   1.000
_cell.length_b   1.000
_cell.length_c   1.000
_cell.angle_alpha   90.00
_cell.angle_beta   90.00
_cell.angle_gamma   90.00
#
_symmetry.space_group_name_H-M   'P 1'
#
loop_
_entity.id
_entity.type
_entity.pdbx_description
1 polymer ?
#
loop_
_entity_poly.entity_id
_entity_poly.type
_entity_poly.pdbx_seq_one_letter_code
_entity_poly.pdbx_strand_id
1 'polypeptide(L)'
;MTKNASCKFYKNLYWDETIRNKSMIKWRLCHNKKQLTIFCVVRATNGSDQLEIIHSAFLSQDYYKEHPAYIYGIASGYSEAIDIVIRISDEAQKVGKPGKLLDYLDKK
;
A
#
# COMPACT_ATOMS: atom_id res chain seq x y z
N MET A 1 -8.55 -16.77 -18.99
CA MET A 1 -8.68 -16.33 -17.59
C MET A 1 -7.70 -15.18 -17.36
N THR A 2 -8.17 -13.94 -17.45
CA THR A 2 -7.39 -12.76 -17.04
C THR A 2 -7.09 -12.94 -15.55
N LYS A 3 -5.82 -13.14 -15.17
CA LYS A 3 -5.45 -13.21 -13.74
C LYS A 3 -5.93 -11.91 -13.07
N ASN A 4 -6.90 -12.01 -12.17
CA ASN A 4 -7.22 -10.92 -11.27
C ASN A 4 -5.91 -10.60 -10.52
N ALA A 5 -5.39 -9.38 -10.69
CA ALA A 5 -4.19 -8.97 -9.99
C ALA A 5 -4.49 -8.97 -8.48
N SER A 6 -3.61 -9.57 -7.67
CA SER A 6 -3.74 -9.65 -6.21
C SER A 6 -3.71 -8.28 -5.51
N CYS A 7 -3.37 -7.23 -6.26
CA CYS A 7 -3.36 -5.87 -5.77
C CYS A 7 -3.70 -4.84 -6.86
N LYS A 8 -4.14 -3.67 -6.40
CA LYS A 8 -4.35 -2.44 -7.17
C LYS A 8 -3.51 -1.35 -6.54
N PHE A 9 -3.04 -0.39 -7.34
CA PHE A 9 -2.21 0.70 -6.87
C PHE A 9 -2.96 2.02 -6.91
N TYR A 10 -2.80 2.81 -5.86
CA TYR A 10 -3.20 4.21 -5.85
C TYR A 10 -2.48 5.00 -6.95
N LYS A 11 -3.17 5.99 -7.54
CA LYS A 11 -2.63 6.80 -8.64
C LYS A 11 -1.38 7.57 -8.22
N ASN A 12 -1.41 8.16 -7.04
CA ASN A 12 -0.29 8.91 -6.45
C ASN A 12 0.45 8.05 -5.41
N LEU A 13 0.81 6.83 -5.82
CA LEU A 13 1.44 5.83 -4.95
C LEU A 13 2.66 6.40 -4.21
N TYR A 14 2.68 6.26 -2.90
CA TYR A 14 3.79 6.65 -2.04
C TYR A 14 4.91 5.63 -2.14
N TRP A 15 6.14 6.13 -2.11
CA TRP A 15 7.35 5.33 -2.11
C TRP A 15 8.27 5.86 -1.02
N ASP A 16 9.02 4.96 -0.37
CA ASP A 16 10.23 5.38 0.31
C ASP A 16 11.31 5.78 -0.71
N GLU A 17 12.29 6.55 -0.25
CA GLU A 17 13.34 7.12 -1.10
C GLU A 17 14.39 6.11 -1.55
N THR A 18 14.50 4.97 -0.85
CA THR A 18 15.50 3.94 -1.11
C THR A 18 15.10 3.02 -2.27
N ILE A 19 13.82 2.99 -2.65
CA ILE A 19 13.34 2.18 -3.77
C ILE A 19 13.78 2.75 -5.12
N ARG A 20 14.68 2.00 -5.78
CA ARG A 20 15.20 2.32 -7.12
C ARG A 20 14.35 1.76 -8.26
N ASN A 21 13.96 0.48 -8.19
CA ASN A 21 13.34 -0.22 -9.33
C ASN A 21 11.82 -0.40 -9.16
N LYS A 22 11.09 0.72 -9.24
CA LYS A 22 9.63 0.81 -8.97
C LYS A 22 8.78 -0.13 -9.83
N SER A 23 9.06 -0.21 -11.13
CA SER A 23 8.31 -1.04 -12.07
C SER A 23 8.47 -2.54 -11.79
N MET A 24 9.69 -2.98 -11.49
CA MET A 24 9.97 -4.37 -11.12
C MET A 24 9.24 -4.76 -9.82
N ILE A 25 9.24 -3.87 -8.82
CA ILE A 25 8.56 -4.14 -7.54
C ILE A 25 7.05 -4.25 -7.75
N LYS A 26 6.42 -3.31 -8.47
CA LYS A 26 4.99 -3.40 -8.82
C LYS A 26 4.66 -4.72 -9.52
N TRP A 27 5.47 -5.10 -10.52
CA TRP A 27 5.26 -6.36 -11.24
C TRP A 27 5.36 -7.57 -10.30
N ARG A 28 6.36 -7.61 -9.41
CA ARG A 28 6.53 -8.69 -8.43
C ARG A 28 5.36 -8.81 -7.47
N LEU A 29 4.84 -7.69 -6.97
CA LEU A 29 3.66 -7.66 -6.09
C LEU A 29 2.43 -8.27 -6.78
N CYS A 30 2.10 -7.84 -8.01
CA CYS A 30 0.94 -8.37 -8.73
C CYS A 30 1.07 -9.84 -9.16
N HIS A 31 2.30 -10.36 -9.24
CA HIS A 31 2.59 -11.73 -9.66
C HIS A 31 2.95 -12.65 -8.49
N ASN A 32 2.72 -12.19 -7.24
CA ASN A 32 3.00 -12.92 -6.01
C ASN A 32 4.43 -13.49 -5.97
N LYS A 33 5.41 -12.69 -6.46
CA LYS A 33 6.83 -13.05 -6.40
C LYS A 33 7.39 -12.58 -5.06
N LYS A 34 8.10 -13.47 -4.37
CA LYS A 34 8.68 -13.21 -3.05
C LYS A 34 9.57 -11.96 -3.07
N GLN A 35 9.36 -11.08 -2.10
CA GLN A 35 10.22 -9.93 -1.82
C GLN A 35 10.46 -9.86 -0.31
N LEU A 36 11.67 -10.15 0.15
CA LEU A 36 11.94 -10.36 1.58
C LEU A 36 11.82 -9.11 2.44
N THR A 37 11.97 -7.92 1.85
CA THR A 37 12.02 -6.67 2.61
C THR A 37 10.86 -5.73 2.31
N ILE A 38 10.00 -6.06 1.34
CA ILE A 38 8.98 -5.13 0.88
C ILE A 38 7.74 -5.17 1.77
N PHE A 39 7.36 -4.01 2.29
CA PHE A 39 6.11 -3.75 2.99
C PHE A 39 5.20 -2.84 2.16
N CYS A 40 3.91 -2.94 2.39
CA CYS A 40 2.89 -2.17 1.70
C CYS A 40 1.97 -1.49 2.71
N VAL A 41 1.71 -0.20 2.51
CA VAL A 41 0.62 0.52 3.18
C VAL A 41 -0.63 0.32 2.33
N VAL A 42 -1.64 -0.35 2.87
CA VAL A 42 -2.86 -0.75 2.17
C VAL A 42 -4.09 -0.17 2.83
N ARG A 43 -5.21 -0.14 2.11
CA ARG A 43 -6.53 0.08 2.73
C ARG A 43 -6.82 -1.05 3.71
N ALA A 44 -7.13 -0.70 4.96
CA ALA A 44 -7.52 -1.70 5.95
C ALA A 44 -8.87 -2.35 5.57
N THR A 45 -9.02 -3.62 5.94
CA THR A 45 -10.21 -4.44 5.60
C THR A 45 -11.06 -4.80 6.82
N ASN A 46 -10.62 -4.44 8.03
CA ASN A 46 -11.28 -4.77 9.29
C ASN A 46 -12.47 -3.87 9.63
N GLY A 47 -12.75 -2.84 8.83
CA GLY A 47 -13.91 -1.94 8.98
C GLY A 47 -13.78 -0.88 10.09
N SER A 48 -12.78 -0.98 10.97
CA SER A 48 -12.48 0.02 11.99
C SER A 48 -11.34 0.95 11.57
N ASP A 49 -10.32 0.39 10.94
CA ASP A 49 -9.09 1.11 10.64
C ASP A 49 -9.12 1.70 9.23
N GLN A 50 -8.26 2.68 8.99
CA GLN A 50 -8.16 3.33 7.68
C GLN A 50 -7.09 2.69 6.80
N LEU A 51 -5.90 2.47 7.37
CA LEU A 51 -4.73 1.94 6.69
C LEU A 51 -4.12 0.80 7.50
N GLU A 52 -3.50 -0.14 6.81
CA GLU A 52 -2.78 -1.27 7.40
C GLU A 52 -1.40 -1.39 6.74
N ILE A 53 -0.37 -1.74 7.53
CA ILE A 53 0.96 -2.07 7.00
C ILE A 53 1.06 -3.59 6.94
N ILE A 54 1.25 -4.14 5.74
CA ILE A 54 1.41 -5.58 5.52
C ILE A 54 2.76 -5.89 4.87
N HIS A 55 3.33 -7.04 5.19
CA HIS A 55 4.45 -7.58 4.42
C HIS A 55 3.94 -8.05 3.05
N SER A 56 4.70 -7.81 1.98
CA SER A 56 4.36 -8.24 0.61
C SER A 56 4.08 -9.74 0.43
N ALA A 57 4.54 -10.59 1.36
CA ALA A 57 4.29 -12.03 1.33
C ALA A 57 2.81 -12.35 1.61
N PHE A 58 2.09 -11.46 2.29
CA PHE A 58 0.66 -11.68 2.57
C PHE A 58 -0.19 -11.61 1.30
N LEU A 59 0.25 -10.88 0.27
CA LEU A 59 -0.45 -10.80 -1.02
C LEU A 59 -0.57 -12.14 -1.75
N SER A 60 0.22 -13.15 -1.36
CA SER A 60 0.10 -14.51 -1.90
C SER A 60 -0.99 -15.35 -1.26
N GLN A 61 -1.59 -14.90 -0.15
CA GLN A 61 -2.69 -15.60 0.52
C GLN A 61 -3.94 -15.64 -0.38
N ASP A 62 -4.74 -16.70 -0.24
CA ASP A 62 -5.93 -16.92 -1.06
C ASP A 62 -6.96 -15.78 -0.94
N TYR A 63 -7.04 -15.14 0.23
CA TYR A 63 -7.88 -13.96 0.46
C TYR A 63 -7.69 -12.89 -0.62
N TYR A 64 -6.44 -12.56 -0.98
CA TYR A 64 -6.15 -11.49 -1.93
C TYR A 64 -6.42 -11.86 -3.40
N LYS A 65 -6.78 -13.12 -3.69
CA LYS A 65 -7.25 -13.51 -5.03
C LYS A 65 -8.65 -12.97 -5.31
N GLU A 66 -9.52 -12.99 -4.29
CA GLU A 66 -10.90 -12.50 -4.37
C GLU A 66 -11.03 -11.06 -3.85
N HIS A 67 -10.12 -10.62 -2.98
CA HIS A 67 -10.09 -9.29 -2.38
C HIS A 67 -8.76 -8.56 -2.67
N PRO A 68 -8.53 -8.05 -3.90
CA PRO A 68 -7.27 -7.41 -4.24
C PRO A 68 -6.90 -6.27 -3.29
N ALA A 69 -5.69 -6.30 -2.74
CA ALA A 69 -5.20 -5.25 -1.83
C ALA A 69 -5.13 -3.91 -2.55
N TYR A 70 -5.65 -2.85 -1.93
CA TYR A 70 -5.51 -1.49 -2.47
C TYR A 70 -4.32 -0.80 -1.81
N ILE A 71 -3.23 -0.66 -2.57
CA ILE A 71 -1.93 -0.21 -2.06
C ILE A 71 -1.79 1.31 -2.25
N TYR A 72 -1.65 2.04 -1.14
CA TYR A 72 -1.34 3.47 -1.11
C TYR A 72 0.16 3.75 -1.05
N GLY A 73 0.96 2.86 -0.45
CA GLY A 73 2.41 3.03 -0.34
C GLY A 73 3.18 1.73 -0.41
N ILE A 74 4.42 1.80 -0.91
CA ILE A 74 5.36 0.67 -0.96
C ILE A 74 6.67 1.11 -0.30
N ALA A 75 7.17 0.27 0.59
CA ALA A 75 8.36 0.53 1.40
C ALA A 75 9.38 -0.61 1.31
N SER A 76 10.67 -0.27 1.43
CA SER A 76 11.81 -1.17 1.51
C SER A 76 11.94 -1.92 2.85
N GLY A 77 11.14 -1.55 3.84
CA GLY A 77 11.12 -2.10 5.18
C GLY A 77 9.90 -1.58 5.98
N TYR A 78 9.73 -2.09 7.20
CA TYR A 78 8.60 -1.71 8.05
C TYR A 78 8.71 -0.28 8.58
N SER A 79 9.91 0.15 8.98
CA SER A 79 10.16 1.53 9.44
C SER A 79 9.84 2.55 8.35
N GLU A 80 10.28 2.29 7.11
CA GLU A 80 9.98 3.16 5.97
C GLU A 80 8.48 3.16 5.62
N ALA A 81 7.75 2.07 5.92
CA ALA A 81 6.30 2.04 5.78
C ALA A 81 5.62 2.94 6.82
N ILE A 82 6.12 2.99 8.06
CA ILE A 82 5.65 3.93 9.09
C ILE A 82 5.88 5.37 8.62
N ASP A 83 7.05 5.69 8.07
CA ASP A 83 7.36 7.03 7.56
C ASP A 83 6.40 7.47 6.45
N ILE A 84 5.95 6.52 5.61
CA ILE A 84 4.89 6.79 4.63
C ILE A 84 3.57 7.14 5.33
N VAL A 85 3.16 6.41 6.36
CA VAL A 85 1.91 6.69 7.12
C VAL A 85 1.98 8.04 7.82
N ILE A 86 3.13 8.39 8.41
CA ILE A 86 3.37 9.72 9.02
C ILE A 86 3.20 10.81 7.96
N ARG A 87 3.83 10.65 6.78
CA ARG A 87 3.73 11.63 5.69
C ARG A 87 2.29 11.81 5.18
N ILE A 88 1.55 10.71 5.00
CA ILE A 88 0.12 10.76 4.64
C ILE A 88 -0.68 11.53 5.70
N SER A 89 -0.39 11.31 6.98
CA SER A 89 -1.07 11.98 8.10
C SER A 89 -0.77 13.48 8.13
N ASP A 90 0.49 13.87 7.94
CA ASP A 90 0.90 15.28 7.85
C ASP A 90 0.26 15.99 6.66
N GLU A 91 0.22 15.33 5.50
CA GLU A 91 -0.42 15.89 4.29
C GLU A 91 -1.93 16.04 4.47
N ALA A 92 -2.59 15.05 5.08
CA ALA A 92 -4.01 15.13 5.41
C ALA A 92 -4.29 16.29 6.39
N GLN A 93 -3.45 16.45 7.42
CA GLN A 93 -3.57 17.55 8.38
C GLN A 93 -3.45 18.92 7.68
N LYS A 94 -2.47 19.10 6.79
CA LYS A 94 -2.25 20.35 6.05
C LYS A 94 -3.43 20.77 5.18
N VAL A 95 -4.26 19.83 4.74
CA VAL A 95 -5.46 20.10 3.93
C VAL A 95 -6.77 20.06 4.73
N GLY A 96 -6.68 20.13 6.07
CA GLY A 96 -7.85 20.17 6.95
C GLY A 96 -8.58 18.82 7.11
N LYS A 97 -7.85 17.70 6.98
CA LYS A 97 -8.37 16.34 7.14
C LYS A 97 -7.64 15.54 8.24
N PRO A 98 -7.44 16.10 9.45
CA PRO A 98 -6.78 15.37 10.53
C PRO A 98 -7.56 14.09 10.86
N GLY A 99 -6.86 12.96 10.93
CA GLY A 99 -7.46 11.65 11.23
C GLY A 99 -8.42 11.13 10.15
N LYS A 100 -8.53 11.77 8.98
CA LYS A 100 -9.38 11.35 7.85
C LYS A 100 -8.51 11.03 6.63
N LEU A 101 -7.65 10.03 6.77
CA LEU A 101 -6.64 9.64 5.79
C LEU A 101 -7.27 9.08 4.51
N LEU A 102 -8.30 8.24 4.62
CA LEU A 102 -8.99 7.72 3.43
C LEU A 102 -9.69 8.83 2.65
N ASP A 103 -10.33 9.78 3.32
CA ASP A 103 -10.92 10.95 2.64
C ASP A 103 -9.85 11.76 1.92
N TYR A 104 -8.66 11.87 2.47
CA TYR A 104 -7.53 12.54 1.84
C TYR A 104 -7.04 11.79 0.60
N LEU A 105 -6.87 10.47 0.69
CA LEU A 105 -6.31 9.63 -0.37
C LEU A 105 -7.30 9.34 -1.51
N ASP A 106 -8.58 9.11 -1.21
CA ASP A 106 -9.60 8.73 -2.19
C ASP A 106 -10.33 9.96 -2.78
N LYS A 107 -9.79 11.16 -2.60
CA LYS A 107 -10.34 12.39 -3.19
C LYS A 107 -10.32 12.26 -4.72
N LYS A 108 -11.53 12.20 -5.32
CA LYS A 108 -11.75 12.37 -6.77
C LYS A 108 -11.61 13.81 -7.18
#